data_AF-A0A1F6Y124-F1
#
_entry.id   AF-A0A1F6Y124-F1
#
_cell.length_a   1.000
_cell.length_b   1.000
_cell.length_c   1.000
_cell.angle_alpha   90.00
_cell.angle_beta   90.00
_cell.angle_gamma   90.00
#
_symmetry.space_group_name_H-M   'P 1'
#
loop_
_entity.id
_entity.type
_entity.pdbx_description
1 polymer ?
#
loop_
_entity_poly.entity_id
_entity_poly.type
_entity_poly.pdbx_seq_one_letter_code
_entity_poly.pdbx_strand_id
1 'polypeptide(L)'
;MSGVLFVVEDTLADPRFADNPMVKGESHIRFYVGKSLYDKKSHLPVGVFCIKGYEPRKFSLKETADFLELAEEAENEINKKT
;
A
#
# COMPACT_ATOMS: atom_id res chain seq x y z
N MET A 1 16.11 3.64 -3.12
CA MET A 1 15.70 2.74 -2.03
C MET A 1 14.30 2.27 -2.36
N SER A 2 14.11 0.98 -2.63
CA SER A 2 12.77 0.43 -2.83
C SER A 2 12.09 0.36 -1.46
N GLY A 3 11.07 1.19 -1.24
CA GLY A 3 10.20 1.04 -0.07
C GLY A 3 9.63 -0.37 -0.05
N VAL A 4 9.87 -1.10 1.04
CA VAL A 4 9.42 -2.49 1.22
C VAL A 4 7.90 -2.54 1.00
N LEU A 5 7.45 -3.48 0.17
CA LEU A 5 6.02 -3.75 -0.01
C LEU A 5 5.44 -4.22 1.32
N PHE A 6 4.35 -3.62 1.75
CA PHE A 6 3.66 -3.98 2.97
C PHE A 6 2.31 -4.60 2.64
N VAL A 7 2.11 -5.86 3.05
CA VAL A 7 0.88 -6.62 2.79
C VAL A 7 0.24 -7.03 4.12
N VAL A 8 -1.06 -6.86 4.21
CA VAL A 8 -1.93 -7.35 5.29
C VAL A 8 -3.07 -8.11 4.62
N GLU A 9 -3.03 -9.43 4.71
CA GLU A 9 -4.03 -10.31 4.08
C GLU A 9 -5.39 -10.24 4.78
N ASP A 10 -5.39 -10.07 6.10
CA ASP A 10 -6.58 -9.85 6.94
C ASP A 10 -6.24 -8.88 8.09
N THR A 11 -6.79 -7.67 8.02
CA THR A 11 -6.59 -6.62 9.04
C THR A 11 -7.25 -6.91 10.38
N LEU A 12 -8.26 -7.80 10.43
CA LEU A 12 -8.86 -8.24 11.71
C LEU A 12 -7.97 -9.25 12.41
N ALA A 13 -7.25 -10.08 11.64
CA ALA A 13 -6.30 -11.04 12.18
C ALA A 13 -4.94 -10.40 12.54
N ASP A 14 -4.66 -9.20 12.01
CA ASP A 14 -3.42 -8.49 12.27
C ASP A 14 -3.52 -7.58 13.50
N PRO A 15 -2.79 -7.86 14.60
CA PRO A 15 -2.90 -7.10 15.84
C PRO A 15 -2.48 -5.63 15.70
N ARG A 16 -1.74 -5.27 14.64
CA ARG A 16 -1.36 -3.88 14.36
C ARG A 16 -2.54 -3.05 13.85
N PHE A 17 -3.57 -3.71 13.29
CA PHE A 17 -4.71 -3.08 12.62
C PHE A 17 -6.07 -3.47 13.21
N ALA A 18 -6.16 -4.55 13.98
CA ALA A 18 -7.43 -5.08 14.48
C ALA A 18 -8.24 -4.05 15.27
N ASP A 19 -7.58 -3.11 15.96
CA ASP A 19 -8.22 -2.04 16.74
C ASP A 19 -8.40 -0.72 15.96
N ASN A 20 -8.05 -0.68 14.68
CA ASN A 20 -8.16 0.52 13.86
C ASN A 20 -9.63 0.85 13.54
N PRO A 21 -10.08 2.11 13.68
CA PRO A 21 -11.44 2.52 13.32
C PRO A 21 -11.83 2.19 11.87
N MET A 22 -10.88 2.15 10.93
CA MET A 22 -11.14 1.77 9.54
C MET A 22 -11.38 0.26 9.35
N VAL A 23 -11.06 -0.55 10.36
CA VAL A 23 -11.24 -2.01 10.36
C VAL A 23 -12.51 -2.38 11.13
N LYS A 24 -12.69 -1.82 12.33
CA LYS A 24 -13.84 -2.08 13.22
C LYS A 24 -15.08 -1.25 12.94
N GLY A 25 -14.90 -0.01 12.46
CA GLY A 25 -16.00 0.88 12.09
C GLY A 25 -16.57 0.53 10.71
N GLU A 26 -17.35 1.45 10.15
CA GLU A 26 -18.16 1.22 8.95
C GLU A 26 -17.36 0.92 7.68
N SER A 27 -16.08 1.29 7.63
CA SER A 27 -15.24 1.04 6.45
C SER A 27 -14.88 -0.44 6.26
N HIS A 28 -14.88 -1.25 7.32
CA HIS A 28 -14.64 -2.70 7.26
C HIS A 28 -13.51 -3.16 6.33
N ILE A 29 -12.39 -2.44 6.29
CA ILE A 29 -11.24 -2.87 5.49
C ILE A 29 -10.75 -4.20 6.04
N ARG A 30 -10.49 -5.18 5.17
CA ARG A 30 -9.94 -6.51 5.48
C ARG A 30 -8.61 -6.76 4.82
N PHE A 31 -8.40 -6.25 3.62
CA PHE A 31 -7.16 -6.42 2.89
C PHE A 31 -6.46 -5.07 2.68
N TYR A 32 -5.14 -5.05 2.82
CA TYR A 32 -4.32 -3.89 2.51
C TYR A 32 -3.00 -4.31 1.87
N VAL A 33 -2.62 -3.62 0.79
CA VAL A 33 -1.26 -3.63 0.26
C VAL A 33 -0.81 -2.21 -0.03
N GLY A 34 0.42 -1.86 0.35
CA GLY A 34 0.96 -0.52 0.20
C GLY A 34 2.46 -0.50 -0.08
N LYS A 35 2.90 0.47 -0.88
CA LYS A 35 4.29 0.85 -1.07
C LYS A 35 4.44 2.36 -0.93
N SER A 36 5.38 2.81 -0.11
CA SER A 36 5.70 4.23 0.03
C SER A 36 6.24 4.80 -1.28
N LEU A 37 5.81 6.02 -1.60
CA LEU A 37 6.29 6.82 -2.71
C LEU A 37 7.21 7.91 -2.17
N TYR A 38 8.35 8.12 -2.83
CA TYR A 38 9.38 9.05 -2.39
C TYR A 38 9.57 10.20 -3.39
N ASP A 39 9.82 11.40 -2.86
CA ASP A 39 10.41 12.47 -3.65
C ASP A 39 11.89 12.15 -3.90
N LYS A 40 12.30 12.17 -5.17
CA LYS A 40 13.64 11.74 -5.59
C LYS A 40 14.74 12.72 -5.21
N LYS A 41 14.42 13.99 -4.90
CA LYS A 41 15.41 15.01 -4.53
C LYS A 41 15.71 14.99 -3.03
N SER A 42 14.66 14.99 -2.22
CA SER A 42 14.73 15.02 -0.76
C SER A 42 14.87 13.64 -0.14
N HIS A 43 14.53 12.58 -0.89
CA HIS A 43 14.44 11.20 -0.41
C HIS A 43 13.45 11.02 0.76
N LEU A 44 12.51 11.95 0.92
CA LEU A 44 11.46 11.85 1.93
C LEU A 44 10.23 11.14 1.36
N PRO A 45 9.52 10.33 2.18
CA PRO A 45 8.26 9.75 1.78
C PRO A 45 7.21 10.85 1.63
N VAL A 46 6.53 10.88 0.48
CA VAL A 46 5.50 11.88 0.16
C VAL A 46 4.10 11.29 0.10
N GLY A 47 4.00 9.96 0.06
CA GLY A 47 2.71 9.26 0.02
C GLY A 47 2.87 7.75 -0.02
N VAL A 48 1.76 7.06 -0.28
CA VAL A 48 1.71 5.60 -0.41
C VAL A 48 0.80 5.24 -1.58
N PHE A 49 1.29 4.43 -2.51
CA PHE A 49 0.46 3.73 -3.48
C PHE A 49 -0.11 2.50 -2.81
N CYS A 50 -1.44 2.34 -2.78
CA CYS A 50 -2.07 1.24 -2.04
C CYS A 50 -3.37 0.74 -2.67
N ILE A 51 -3.69 -0.52 -2.36
CA ILE A 51 -4.99 -1.13 -2.60
C ILE A 51 -5.59 -1.53 -1.24
N LYS A 52 -6.88 -1.27 -1.07
CA LYS A 52 -7.67 -1.67 0.09
C LYS A 52 -8.83 -2.53 -0.39
N GLY A 53 -9.12 -3.61 0.32
CA GLY A 53 -10.24 -4.51 0.03
C GLY A 53 -11.09 -4.77 1.28
N TYR A 54 -12.34 -5.18 1.06
CA TYR A 54 -13.33 -5.47 2.11
C TYR A 54 -13.43 -6.95 2.47
N GLU A 55 -12.67 -7.81 1.79
CA GLU A 55 -12.57 -9.25 2.06
C GLU A 55 -11.11 -9.65 2.28
N PRO A 56 -10.82 -10.62 3.17
CA PRO A 56 -9.48 -11.18 3.31
C PRO A 56 -8.95 -11.74 1.98
N ARG A 57 -7.69 -11.47 1.68
CA ARG A 57 -7.10 -11.85 0.38
C ARG A 57 -5.61 -12.08 0.48
N LYS A 58 -5.15 -13.19 -0.10
CA LYS A 58 -3.74 -13.43 -0.39
C LYS A 58 -3.30 -12.61 -1.58
N PHE A 59 -2.08 -12.09 -1.53
CA PHE A 59 -1.50 -11.32 -2.63
C PHE A 59 -0.41 -12.13 -3.33
N SER A 60 -0.68 -12.57 -4.55
CA SER A 60 0.22 -13.44 -5.30
C SER A 60 1.50 -12.72 -5.74
N LEU A 61 2.51 -13.49 -6.13
CA LEU A 61 3.75 -12.94 -6.68
C LEU A 61 3.52 -12.17 -7.98
N LYS A 62 2.57 -12.62 -8.82
CA LYS A 62 2.22 -11.90 -10.04
C LYS A 62 1.59 -10.55 -9.72
N GLU A 63 0.60 -10.52 -8.83
CA GLU A 63 -0.05 -9.26 -8.42
C GLU A 63 0.92 -8.32 -7.72
N THR A 64 1.89 -8.87 -6.98
CA THR A 64 3.00 -8.12 -6.40
C THR A 64 3.85 -7.43 -7.48
N ALA A 65 4.23 -8.16 -8.54
CA ALA A 65 5.00 -7.58 -9.64
C ALA A 65 4.20 -6.46 -10.35
N ASP A 66 2.95 -6.75 -10.74
CA ASP A 66 2.07 -5.79 -11.40
C ASP A 66 1.86 -4.52 -10.53
N PHE A 67 1.67 -4.68 -9.22
CA PHE A 67 1.51 -3.57 -8.27
C PHE A 67 2.77 -2.71 -8.16
N LEU A 68 3.95 -3.34 -8.10
CA LEU A 68 5.22 -2.63 -7.96
C LEU A 68 5.55 -1.80 -9.20
N GLU A 69 5.25 -2.32 -10.39
CA GLU A 69 5.37 -1.60 -11.67
C GLU A 69 4.50 -0.34 -11.67
N LEU A 70 3.21 -0.47 -11.35
CA LEU A 70 2.29 0.67 -11.27
C LEU A 70 2.70 1.68 -10.19
N ALA A 71 3.19 1.21 -9.05
CA ALA A 71 3.67 2.08 -7.98
C ALA A 71 4.95 2.84 -8.39
N GLU A 72 5.79 2.27 -9.25
CA GLU A 72 6.96 2.96 -9.81
C GLU A 72 6.55 4.03 -10.83
N GLU A 73 5.58 3.73 -11.69
CA GLU A 73 5.01 4.73 -12.60
C GLU A 73 4.40 5.91 -11.83
N ALA A 74 3.61 5.64 -10.80
CA ALA A 74 3.04 6.68 -9.94
C ALA A 74 4.12 7.53 -9.25
N GLU A 75 5.20 6.91 -8.74
CA GLU A 75 6.34 7.66 -8.18
C GLU A 75 7.02 8.52 -9.24
N ASN A 76 7.18 8.00 -10.46
CA ASN A 76 7.76 8.76 -11.57
C ASN A 76 6.92 9.99 -11.92
N GLU A 77 5.59 9.86 -12.00
CA GLU A 77 4.69 10.98 -12.25
C GLU A 77 4.78 12.08 -11.18
N ILE A 78 4.79 11.70 -9.91
CA ILE A 78 4.94 12.66 -8.79
C ILE A 78 6.25 13.45 -8.90
N ASN A 79 7.29 12.82 -9.45
CA ASN A 79 8.62 13.41 -9.59
C ASN A 79 8.84 14.15 -10.93
N LYS A 80 7.85 14.20 -11.82
CA LYS A 80 7.96 15.00 -13.04
C LYS A 80 7.96 16.49 -12.67
N LYS A 81 8.90 17.23 -13.26
CA LYS A 81 8.91 18.70 -13.18
C LYS A 81 7.95 19.23 -14.25
N THR A 82 7.00 20.07 -13.84
CA THR A 82 6.31 21.01 -14.74
C THR A 82 7.23 22.12 -15.19
#